data_AF-A0A2N2PU45-F1
#
_entry.id   AF-A0A2N2PU45-F1
#
_cell.length_a   1.000
_cell.length_b   1.000
_cell.length_c   1.000
_cell.angle_alpha   90.00
_cell.angle_beta   90.00
_cell.angle_gamma   90.00
#
_symmetry.space_group_name_H-M   'P 1'
#
loop_
_entity.id
_entity.type
_entity.pdbx_description
1 polymer ?
#
loop_
_entity_poly.entity_id
_entity_poly.type
_entity_poly.pdbx_seq_one_letter_code
_entity_poly.pdbx_strand_id
1 'polypeptide(L)' 'MDGLALSNVLTSVQFVNAPSGHRLAVLDADEWAGLVEWLEDVEDQRIVRAAADRLRAGPEASGAILLESVWNEL' A
#
# COMPACT_ATOMS: atom_id res chain seq x y z
N MET A 1 -5.30 -2.08 -6.02
CA MET A 1 -6.77 -1.91 -6.24
C MET A 1 -7.13 -1.78 -7.72
N ASP A 2 -6.92 -2.84 -8.50
CA ASP A 2 -7.35 -2.85 -9.90
C ASP A 2 -8.85 -3.17 -10.00
N GLY A 3 -9.68 -2.11 -9.89
CA GLY A 3 -11.08 -2.13 -10.33
C GLY A 3 -12.16 -1.79 -9.28
N LEU A 4 -11.84 -1.74 -7.99
CA LEU A 4 -12.80 -1.35 -6.94
C LEU A 4 -12.48 0.04 -6.41
N ALA A 5 -13.46 0.94 -6.43
CA ALA A 5 -13.33 2.24 -5.77
C ALA A 5 -13.29 2.04 -4.24
N LEU A 6 -12.34 2.70 -3.56
CA LEU A 6 -12.19 2.65 -2.09
C LEU A 6 -13.52 2.92 -1.37
N SER A 7 -14.33 3.84 -1.91
CA SER A 7 -15.66 4.14 -1.41
C SER A 7 -16.58 2.92 -1.35
N ASN A 8 -16.51 2.02 -2.34
CA ASN A 8 -17.36 0.84 -2.40
C ASN A 8 -16.99 -0.12 -1.26
N VAL A 9 -15.69 -0.34 -1.05
CA VAL A 9 -15.17 -1.20 0.03
C VAL A 9 -15.52 -0.63 1.41
N LEU A 10 -15.38 0.68 1.61
CA LEU A 10 -15.74 1.29 2.90
C LEU A 10 -17.25 1.24 3.20
N THR A 11 -18.08 1.19 2.15
CA THR A 11 -19.55 1.06 2.29
C THR A 11 -20.05 -0.38 2.39
N SER A 12 -19.22 -1.38 2.07
CA SER A 12 -19.59 -2.79 2.18
C SER A 12 -19.45 -3.34 3.61
N VAL A 13 -18.69 -2.65 4.47
CA VAL A 13 -18.41 -3.07 5.85
C VAL A 13 -19.69 -3.23 6.66
N GLN A 14 -19.86 -4.44 7.20
CA GLN A 14 -20.93 -4.76 8.14
C GLN A 14 -20.41 -4.75 9.57
N PHE A 15 -21.29 -4.53 10.52
CA PHE A 15 -20.93 -4.54 11.94
C PHE A 15 -21.78 -5.52 12.72
N VAL A 16 -21.15 -6.35 13.54
CA VAL A 16 -21.82 -7.31 14.42
C VAL A 16 -21.42 -7.09 15.87
N ASN A 17 -22.37 -7.22 16.78
CA ASN A 17 -22.09 -7.17 18.22
C ASN A 17 -21.86 -8.60 18.71
N ALA A 18 -20.64 -8.88 19.19
CA ALA A 18 -20.30 -10.15 19.80
C ALA A 18 -20.97 -10.26 21.18
N PRO A 19 -21.31 -11.48 21.66
CA PRO A 19 -21.82 -11.70 23.01
C PRO A 19 -20.90 -11.18 24.12
N SER A 20 -19.59 -11.06 23.84
CA SER A 20 -18.61 -10.47 24.75
C SER A 20 -18.72 -8.94 24.89
N GLY A 21 -19.64 -8.29 24.15
CA GLY A 21 -19.80 -6.83 24.12
C GLY A 21 -18.90 -6.10 23.12
N HIS A 22 -18.05 -6.81 22.37
CA HIS A 22 -17.21 -6.20 21.33
C HIS A 22 -18.00 -5.99 20.04
N ARG A 23 -17.75 -4.90 19.33
CA ARG A 23 -18.28 -4.66 17.98
C ARG A 23 -17.22 -5.05 16.96
N LEU A 24 -17.54 -5.98 16.08
CA LEU A 24 -16.66 -6.45 15.03
C LEU A 24 -17.06 -5.81 13.70
N ALA A 25 -16.07 -5.41 12.90
CA ALA A 25 -16.24 -5.07 11.50
C ALA A 25 -16.03 -6.33 10.66
N VAL A 26 -16.95 -6.58 9.73
CA VAL A 26 -16.92 -7.74 8.82
C VAL A 26 -16.88 -7.20 7.40
N LEU A 27 -15.92 -7.67 6.64
CA LEU A 27 -15.68 -7.34 5.24
C LEU A 27 -15.19 -8.57 4.50
N ASP A 28 -15.28 -8.56 3.18
CA ASP A 28 -14.71 -9.62 2.35
C ASP A 28 -13.18 -9.63 2.46
N ALA A 29 -12.56 -10.80 2.31
CA ALA A 29 -11.11 -10.95 2.45
C ALA A 29 -10.34 -10.24 1.32
N ASP A 30 -10.87 -10.25 0.09
CA ASP A 30 -10.27 -9.58 -1.05
C ASP A 30 -10.42 -8.05 -0.92
N GLU A 31 -11.56 -7.60 -0.38
CA GLU A 31 -11.78 -6.20 -0.01
C GLU A 31 -10.77 -5.73 1.06
N TRP A 32 -10.50 -6.56 2.08
CA TRP A 32 -9.47 -6.28 3.08
C TRP A 32 -8.08 -6.18 2.47
N ALA A 33 -7.69 -7.16 1.63
CA ALA A 33 -6.40 -7.15 0.96
C ALA A 33 -6.23 -5.89 0.09
N GLY A 34 -7.28 -5.49 -0.64
CA GLY A 34 -7.28 -4.26 -1.44
C GLY A 34 -7.15 -2.97 -0.60
N LEU A 35 -7.70 -2.93 0.61
CA LEU A 35 -7.51 -1.80 1.54
C LEU A 35 -6.06 -1.69 2.03
N VAL A 36 -5.43 -2.83 2.32
CA VAL A 36 -4.03 -2.87 2.76
C VAL A 36 -3.12 -2.40 1.62
N GLU A 37 -3.29 -2.94 0.43
CA GLU A 37 -2.54 -2.53 -0.77
C GLU A 37 -2.72 -1.03 -1.06
N TRP A 38 -3.94 -0.51 -0.95
CA TRP A 38 -4.19 0.93 -1.11
C TRP A 38 -3.46 1.78 -0.07
N LEU A 39 -3.37 1.32 1.18
CA LEU A 39 -2.64 2.02 2.22
C LEU A 39 -1.14 2.03 1.92
N GLU A 40 -0.59 0.90 1.48
CA GLU A 40 0.80 0.79 1.03
C GLU A 40 1.10 1.75 -0.14
N ASP A 41 0.22 1.85 -1.14
CA ASP A 41 0.34 2.81 -2.24
C ASP A 41 0.43 4.26 -1.75
N VAL A 42 -0.38 4.62 -0.75
CA VAL A 42 -0.38 5.97 -0.16
C VAL A 42 0.94 6.23 0.59
N GLU A 43 1.48 5.23 1.28
CA GLU A 43 2.76 5.31 1.98
C GLU A 43 3.94 5.41 1.00
N ASP A 44 3.96 4.56 -0.03
CA ASP A 44 4.96 4.57 -1.09
C ASP A 44 4.99 5.90 -1.83
N GLN A 45 3.83 6.48 -2.15
CA GLN A 45 3.77 7.81 -2.75
C GLN A 45 4.42 8.88 -1.86
N ARG A 46 4.31 8.78 -0.53
CA ARG A 46 4.99 9.72 0.37
C ARG A 46 6.50 9.53 0.33
N ILE A 47 6.97 8.29 0.29
CA ILE A 47 8.40 7.97 0.18
C ILE A 47 8.96 8.52 -1.15
N VAL A 48 8.30 8.25 -2.27
CA VAL A 48 8.69 8.76 -3.59
C VAL A 48 8.71 10.28 -3.61
N ARG A 49 7.70 10.95 -3.06
CA ARG A 49 7.67 12.42 -2.96
C ARG A 49 8.83 12.96 -2.13
N ALA A 50 9.16 12.32 -1.01
CA ALA A 50 10.29 12.71 -0.17
C ALA A 50 11.65 12.48 -0.86
N ALA A 51 11.74 11.48 -1.74
CA ALA A 51 12.94 11.19 -2.52
C ALA A 51 13.02 11.95 -3.85
N ALA A 52 11.97 12.69 -4.24
CA ALA A 52 11.80 13.21 -5.59
C ALA A 52 12.97 14.09 -6.06
N ASP A 53 13.52 14.94 -5.20
CA ASP A 53 14.63 15.81 -5.58
C ASP A 53 15.94 15.04 -5.80
N ARG A 54 16.19 14.00 -5.00
CA ARG A 54 17.34 13.09 -5.18
C ARG A 54 17.20 12.26 -6.45
N LEU A 55 15.98 11.77 -6.72
CA LEU A 55 15.67 11.04 -7.95
C LEU A 55 15.88 11.91 -9.20
N ARG A 56 15.46 13.18 -9.16
CA ARG A 56 15.68 14.14 -10.26
C ARG A 56 17.15 14.52 -10.45
N ALA A 57 17.95 14.49 -9.38
CA ALA A 57 19.38 14.78 -9.44
C ALA A 57 20.22 13.67 -10.11
N GLY A 58 19.60 12.52 -10.43
CA GLY A 58 20.20 11.45 -11.20
C GLY A 58 20.62 10.24 -10.35
N PRO A 59 21.07 9.15 -11.01
CA PRO A 59 21.24 7.83 -10.38
C PRO A 59 22.18 7.82 -9.16
N GLU A 60 23.27 8.58 -9.23
CA GLU A 60 24.26 8.70 -8.17
C GLU A 60 23.66 9.37 -6.91
N ALA A 61 22.90 10.45 -7.09
CA ALA A 61 22.27 11.19 -6.00
C ALA A 61 21.07 10.45 -5.39
N SER A 62 20.43 9.55 -6.15
CA SER A 62 19.34 8.71 -5.66
C SER A 62 19.80 7.46 -4.92
N GLY A 63 21.09 7.13 -4.93
CA GLY A 63 21.60 5.87 -4.38
C GLY A 63 21.26 4.66 -5.24
N ALA A 64 21.02 4.86 -6.54
CA ALA A 64 20.79 3.75 -7.46
C ALA A 64 22.09 2.95 -7.64
N ILE A 65 21.97 1.63 -7.67
CA ILE A 65 23.09 0.72 -7.94
C ILE A 65 22.97 0.16 -9.36
N LEU A 66 24.11 -0.10 -10.00
CA LEU A 66 24.13 -0.70 -11.33
C LEU A 66 23.57 -2.13 -11.26
N LEU A 67 22.69 -2.47 -12.20
CA LEU A 67 22.07 -3.79 -12.28
C LEU A 67 23.11 -4.92 -12.32
N GLU A 68 24.20 -4.73 -13.06
CA GLU A 68 25.32 -5.67 -13.15
C GLU A 68 25.98 -5.95 -11.79
N SER A 69 25.93 -4.98 -10.85
CA SER A 69 26.50 -5.13 -9.52
C SER A 69 25.63 -5.97 -8.57
N VAL A 70 24.35 -6.16 -8.88
CA VAL A 70 23.38 -6.90 -8.04
C VAL A 70 22.99 -8.25 -8.64
N TRP A 71 23.33 -8.48 -9.92
CA TRP A 71 22.92 -9.68 -10.66
C TRP A 71 23.40 -11.00 -10.03
N ASN A 72 24.51 -10.97 -9.30
CA ASN A 72 25.07 -12.17 -8.64
C ASN A 72 24.41 -12.49 -7.28
N GLU A 73 23.50 -11.64 -6.81
CA GLU A 73 22.81 -11.80 -5.52
C GLU A 73 21.33 -12.21 -5.65
N LEU A 74 20.82 -12.29 -6.89
CA LEU A 74 19.46 -12.72 -7.24
C LEU A 74 19.45 -14.18 -7.71
#